data_AF-S7N1C6-F1
#
_entry.id   AF-S7N1C6-F1
#
_cell.length_a   1.000
_cell.length_b   1.000
_cell.length_c   1.000
_cell.angle_alpha   90.00
_cell.angle_beta   90.00
_cell.angle_gamma   90.00
#
_symmetry.space_group_name_H-M   'P 1'
#
loop_
_entity.id
_entity.type
_entity.pdbx_description
1 polymer ?
#
loop_
_entity_poly.entity_id
_entity_poly.type
_entity_poly.pdbx_seq_one_letter_code
_entity_poly.pdbx_strand_id
1 'polypeptide(L)'
;MEQLSLANTRFAVDLFRTLKDNNPSGNIFISPMSISSALAMVFLGARGTTEAQMSKTLHFDAIKEIHSSFQSLNADINKRGAPYILKLANRLYGEKTYEFLPKDTKTVKMMYQKSTFPFGYIEDLKCRVLELPYQGWDLSMVILLPDDIEDEATGLKKVTAPTLMLHVSF
;
A
#
# COMPACT_ATOMS: atom_id res chain seq x y z
N MET A 1 -15.44 6.45 -1.20
CA MET A 1 -14.32 5.57 -0.77
C MET A 1 -13.64 4.89 -1.96
N GLU A 2 -14.38 4.33 -2.91
CA GLU A 2 -13.84 3.61 -4.07
C GLU A 2 -12.80 4.40 -4.88
N GLN A 3 -13.05 5.68 -5.20
CA GLN A 3 -12.08 6.52 -5.91
C GLN A 3 -10.77 6.74 -5.15
N LEU A 4 -10.84 6.91 -3.83
CA LEU A 4 -9.64 7.05 -2.99
C LEU A 4 -8.87 5.73 -2.88
N SER A 5 -9.58 4.60 -2.79
CA SER A 5 -8.96 3.27 -2.81
C SER A 5 -8.24 3.01 -4.14
N LEU A 6 -8.87 3.36 -5.26
CA LEU A 6 -8.27 3.27 -6.59
C LEU A 6 -7.05 4.17 -6.75
N ALA A 7 -7.13 5.42 -6.31
CA ALA A 7 -5.99 6.34 -6.32
C ALA A 7 -4.83 5.79 -5.48
N ASN A 8 -5.11 5.31 -4.27
CA ASN A 8 -4.10 4.75 -3.38
C ASN A 8 -3.48 3.46 -3.94
N THR A 9 -4.26 2.63 -4.63
CA THR A 9 -3.78 1.41 -5.30
C THR A 9 -2.90 1.73 -6.50
N ARG A 10 -3.27 2.74 -7.30
CA ARG A 10 -2.43 3.22 -8.41
C ARG A 10 -1.11 3.78 -7.90
N PHE A 11 -1.17 4.67 -6.91
CA PHE A 11 0.01 5.20 -6.24
C PHE A 11 0.90 4.10 -5.65
N ALA A 12 0.30 3.09 -5.01
CA ALA A 12 1.03 1.94 -4.46
C ALA A 12 1.84 1.19 -5.52
N VAL A 13 1.22 0.89 -6.67
CA VAL A 13 1.88 0.18 -7.77
C VAL A 13 3.00 1.02 -8.37
N ASP A 14 2.76 2.32 -8.59
CA ASP A 14 3.78 3.23 -9.13
C ASP A 14 4.98 3.37 -8.18
N LEU A 15 4.71 3.59 -6.89
CA LEU A 15 5.74 3.68 -5.85
C LEU A 15 6.53 2.38 -5.74
N PHE A 16 5.86 1.22 -5.74
CA PHE A 16 6.52 -0.08 -5.69
C PHE A 16 7.47 -0.28 -6.87
N ARG A 17 7.03 0.06 -8.09
CA ARG A 17 7.88 -0.04 -9.29
C ARG A 17 9.11 0.84 -9.16
N THR A 18 8.94 2.10 -8.75
CA THR A 18 10.06 3.02 -8.52
C THR A 18 11.04 2.47 -7.49
N LEU A 19 10.56 1.95 -6.36
CA LEU A 19 11.45 1.39 -5.32
C LEU A 19 12.18 0.13 -5.78
N LYS A 20 11.49 -0.75 -6.51
CA LYS A 20 12.08 -1.97 -7.08
C LYS A 20 13.16 -1.65 -8.11
N ASP A 21 12.93 -0.68 -8.98
CA ASP A 21 13.94 -0.28 -9.99
C ASP A 21 15.20 0.31 -9.32
N ASN A 22 15.10 0.86 -8.11
CA ASN A 22 16.23 1.36 -7.31
C ASN A 22 16.85 0.30 -6.37
N ASN A 23 16.19 -0.83 -6.14
CA ASN A 23 16.64 -1.89 -5.25
C ASN A 23 16.23 -3.27 -5.78
N PRO A 24 16.86 -3.74 -6.87
CA PRO A 24 16.37 -4.88 -7.66
C PRO A 24 16.39 -6.22 -6.92
N SER A 25 17.28 -6.39 -5.92
CA SER A 25 17.47 -7.65 -5.19
C SER A 25 17.05 -7.59 -3.72
N GLY A 26 16.62 -6.42 -3.23
CA GLY A 26 16.23 -6.24 -1.83
C GLY A 26 14.75 -6.51 -1.60
N ASN A 27 14.42 -7.00 -0.40
CA ASN A 27 13.02 -7.08 0.03
C ASN A 27 12.44 -5.67 0.19
N ILE A 28 11.23 -5.46 -0.33
CA ILE A 28 10.51 -4.19 -0.24
C ILE A 28 9.26 -4.39 0.62
N PHE A 29 9.13 -3.58 1.66
CA PHE A 29 7.94 -3.53 2.50
C PHE A 29 7.54 -2.07 2.71
N ILE A 30 6.35 -1.70 2.26
CA ILE A 30 5.84 -0.33 2.30
C ILE A 30 4.37 -0.30 2.71
N SER A 31 3.93 0.84 3.24
CA SER A 31 2.51 1.15 3.46
C SER A 31 2.12 2.33 2.58
N PRO A 32 1.61 2.09 1.35
CA PRO A 32 1.22 3.14 0.43
C PRO A 32 0.16 4.07 1.02
N MET A 33 -0.81 3.50 1.76
CA MET A 33 -1.85 4.27 2.45
C MET A 33 -1.28 5.25 3.48
N SER A 34 -0.29 4.83 4.28
CA SER A 34 0.35 5.70 5.26
C SER A 34 1.09 6.85 4.57
N ILE A 35 1.86 6.55 3.52
CA ILE A 35 2.61 7.53 2.74
C ILE A 35 1.67 8.52 2.05
N SER A 36 0.62 8.01 1.40
CA SER A 36 -0.40 8.81 0.72
C SER A 36 -1.14 9.74 1.70
N SER A 37 -1.52 9.24 2.88
CA SER A 37 -2.14 10.05 3.93
C SER A 37 -1.21 11.16 4.45
N ALA A 38 0.08 10.86 4.65
CA ALA A 38 1.06 11.87 5.05
C ALA A 38 1.23 12.97 3.98
N LEU A 39 1.30 12.57 2.71
CA LEU A 39 1.42 13.50 1.59
C LEU A 39 0.13 14.27 1.31
N ALA A 40 -1.04 13.71 1.61
CA ALA A 40 -2.32 14.42 1.53
C ALA A 40 -2.38 15.59 2.53
N MET A 41 -1.76 15.46 3.71
CA MET A 41 -1.64 16.57 4.65
C MET A 41 -0.73 17.69 4.12
N VAL A 42 0.34 17.32 3.41
CA VAL A 42 1.24 18.30 2.76
C VAL A 42 0.56 18.97 1.57
N PHE A 43 -0.23 18.21 0.80
CA PHE A 43 -0.97 18.67 -0.38
C PHE A 43 -1.89 19.87 -0.06
N LEU A 44 -2.52 19.90 1.12
CA LEU A 44 -3.32 21.05 1.59
C LEU A 44 -2.61 22.39 1.52
N GLY A 45 -1.31 22.38 1.81
CA GLY A 45 -0.46 23.57 1.81
C GLY A 45 0.17 23.86 0.46
N ALA A 46 0.13 22.93 -0.49
CA ALA A 46 0.71 23.09 -1.81
C ALA A 46 -0.13 24.03 -2.68
N ARG A 47 0.52 24.81 -3.55
CA ARG A 47 -0.16 25.68 -4.54
C ARG A 47 0.54 25.60 -5.89
N GLY A 48 -0.20 25.94 -6.94
CA GLY A 48 0.35 26.10 -8.29
C GLY A 48 0.98 24.82 -8.83
N THR A 49 2.24 24.90 -9.27
CA THR A 49 2.94 23.74 -9.86
C THR A 49 3.18 22.62 -8.86
N THR A 50 3.46 22.95 -7.59
CA THR A 50 3.65 21.94 -6.53
C THR A 50 2.36 21.15 -6.30
N GLU A 51 1.23 21.84 -6.21
CA GLU A 51 -0.09 21.21 -6.06
C GLU A 51 -0.39 20.31 -7.27
N ALA A 52 -0.18 20.80 -8.49
CA ALA A 52 -0.43 20.04 -9.71
C ALA A 52 0.42 18.74 -9.78
N GLN A 53 1.71 18.83 -9.41
CA GLN A 53 2.60 17.66 -9.39
C GLN A 53 2.16 16.64 -8.34
N MET A 54 1.88 17.09 -7.11
CA MET A 54 1.42 16.22 -6.04
C MET A 54 0.09 15.53 -6.38
N SER A 55 -0.86 16.29 -6.93
CA SER A 55 -2.17 15.75 -7.34
C SER A 55 -2.00 14.64 -8.39
N LYS A 56 -1.16 14.88 -9.40
CA LYS A 56 -0.87 13.88 -10.44
C LYS A 56 -0.17 12.64 -9.89
N THR A 57 0.85 12.80 -9.06
CA THR A 57 1.62 11.67 -8.51
C THR A 57 0.79 10.82 -7.55
N LEU A 58 -0.08 11.45 -6.76
CA LEU A 58 -0.93 10.76 -5.78
C LEU A 58 -2.25 10.25 -6.38
N HIS A 59 -2.49 10.49 -7.68
CA HIS A 59 -3.73 10.15 -8.39
C HIS A 59 -4.98 10.80 -7.77
N PHE A 60 -4.86 12.05 -7.29
CA PHE A 60 -5.94 12.82 -6.67
C PHE A 60 -6.80 13.60 -7.68
N ASP A 61 -6.48 13.52 -8.96
CA ASP A 61 -7.14 14.21 -10.07
C ASP A 61 -8.65 13.92 -10.16
N ALA A 62 -9.07 12.70 -9.80
CA ALA A 62 -10.47 12.29 -9.81
C ALA A 62 -11.21 12.52 -8.47
N ILE A 63 -10.53 13.02 -7.43
CA ILE A 63 -11.08 13.10 -6.07
C ILE A 63 -11.45 14.55 -5.74
N LYS A 64 -12.74 14.83 -5.64
CA LYS A 64 -13.24 16.18 -5.30
C LYS A 64 -12.96 16.59 -3.85
N GLU A 65 -13.14 15.66 -2.91
CA GLU A 65 -13.06 15.93 -1.47
C GLU A 65 -12.06 15.00 -0.79
N ILE A 66 -10.78 15.29 -0.98
CA ILE A 66 -9.66 14.44 -0.53
C ILE A 66 -9.68 14.30 1.00
N HIS A 67 -9.89 15.40 1.73
CA HIS A 67 -9.82 15.41 3.19
C HIS A 67 -10.92 14.59 3.85
N SER A 68 -12.17 14.78 3.45
CA SER A 68 -13.28 14.01 3.99
C SER A 68 -13.14 12.52 3.63
N SER A 69 -12.62 12.22 2.43
CA SER A 69 -12.36 10.84 2.01
C SER A 69 -11.31 10.14 2.89
N PHE A 70 -10.19 10.81 3.18
CA PHE A 70 -9.17 10.28 4.10
C PHE A 70 -9.65 10.24 5.55
N GLN A 71 -10.48 11.19 5.99
CA GLN A 71 -11.06 11.20 7.34
C GLN A 71 -11.98 10.00 7.55
N SER A 72 -12.89 9.74 6.60
CA SER A 72 -13.78 8.57 6.64
C SER A 72 -12.97 7.29 6.63
N LEU A 73 -11.98 7.17 5.74
CA LEU A 73 -11.11 5.99 5.67
C LEU A 73 -10.33 5.76 6.97
N ASN A 74 -9.83 6.83 7.61
CA ASN A 74 -9.16 6.73 8.90
C ASN A 74 -10.12 6.31 10.03
N ALA A 75 -11.38 6.72 9.98
CA ALA A 75 -12.39 6.29 10.94
C ALA A 75 -12.70 4.78 10.78
N ASP A 76 -12.81 4.32 9.54
CA ASP A 76 -13.06 2.91 9.21
C ASP A 76 -11.89 2.01 9.63
N ILE A 77 -10.64 2.45 9.37
CA ILE A 77 -9.42 1.73 9.77
C ILE A 77 -9.25 1.65 11.29
N ASN A 78 -9.63 2.70 12.03
CA ASN A 78 -9.49 2.77 13.48
C ASN A 78 -10.77 2.34 14.23
N LYS A 79 -11.61 1.50 13.61
CA LYS A 79 -12.88 1.06 14.20
C LYS A 79 -12.63 0.34 15.53
N ARG A 80 -13.25 0.85 16.60
CA ARG A 80 -13.14 0.25 17.94
C ARG A 80 -13.77 -1.15 17.94
N GLY A 81 -13.06 -2.11 18.56
CA GLY A 81 -13.54 -3.49 18.71
C GLY A 81 -13.24 -4.42 17.54
N ALA A 82 -12.46 -3.98 16.54
CA ALA A 82 -11.95 -4.86 15.51
C ALA A 82 -11.06 -5.96 16.11
N PRO A 83 -11.12 -7.20 15.61
CA PRO A 83 -10.31 -8.33 16.10
C PRO A 83 -8.85 -8.29 15.62
N TYR A 84 -8.37 -7.13 15.16
CA TYR A 84 -7.01 -6.88 14.71
C TYR A 84 -6.44 -5.59 15.32
N ILE A 85 -5.12 -5.50 15.40
CA ILE A 85 -4.43 -4.27 15.79
C ILE A 85 -3.91 -3.60 14.53
N LEU A 86 -4.63 -2.61 14.03
CA LEU A 86 -4.19 -1.72 12.96
C LEU A 86 -4.11 -0.30 13.54
N LYS A 87 -2.90 0.26 13.60
CA LYS A 87 -2.64 1.59 14.15
C LYS A 87 -2.00 2.45 13.08
N LEU A 88 -2.71 3.49 12.63
CA LEU A 88 -2.17 4.49 11.72
C LEU A 88 -1.65 5.69 12.52
N ALA A 89 -0.35 5.99 12.41
CA ALA A 89 0.27 7.11 13.10
C ALA A 89 1.17 7.89 12.14
N ASN A 90 0.62 8.94 11.52
CA ASN A 90 1.36 9.87 10.67
C ASN A 90 1.63 11.16 11.44
N ARG A 91 2.88 11.65 11.44
CA ARG A 91 3.25 12.92 12.09
C ARG A 91 4.22 13.70 11.20
N LEU A 92 3.93 14.98 10.99
CA LEU A 92 4.82 15.91 10.32
C LEU A 92 5.67 16.63 11.38
N TYR A 93 6.97 16.79 11.09
CA TYR A 93 7.92 17.50 11.95
C TYR A 93 8.62 18.59 11.11
N GLY A 94 8.81 19.78 11.68
CA GLY A 94 9.56 20.90 11.08
C GLY A 94 10.84 21.20 11.86
N GLU A 95 11.85 21.78 11.20
CA GLU A 95 13.23 21.89 11.72
C GLU A 95 13.40 22.82 12.93
N LYS A 96 14.34 22.48 13.83
CA LYS A 96 14.93 23.39 14.84
C LYS A 96 16.49 23.31 15.01
N THR A 97 17.26 22.78 14.06
CA THR A 97 18.71 22.39 14.15
C THR A 97 18.95 21.11 14.98
N TYR A 98 19.87 20.23 14.54
CA TYR A 98 19.69 18.76 14.48
C TYR A 98 20.60 17.92 15.40
N GLU A 99 20.19 16.68 15.74
CA GLU A 99 21.01 15.44 15.75
C GLU A 99 20.13 14.17 16.00
N PHE A 100 20.53 13.00 15.50
CA PHE A 100 19.78 11.72 15.62
C PHE A 100 20.57 10.60 16.33
N LEU A 101 19.85 9.72 17.04
CA LEU A 101 20.38 8.59 17.82
C LEU A 101 20.10 7.20 17.17
N PRO A 102 20.79 6.12 17.61
CA PRO A 102 21.01 4.89 16.83
C PRO A 102 19.80 3.96 16.68
N LYS A 103 19.82 3.15 15.62
CA LYS A 103 18.83 2.13 15.27
C LYS A 103 19.06 0.81 16.04
N ASP A 104 18.00 0.30 16.66
CA ASP A 104 17.88 -1.10 17.06
C ASP A 104 16.99 -1.88 16.07
N THR A 105 17.39 -3.11 15.74
CA THR A 105 16.56 -4.10 15.05
C THR A 105 16.24 -5.27 15.98
N LYS A 106 15.05 -5.86 15.82
CA LYS A 106 14.63 -7.04 16.59
C LYS A 106 14.35 -8.22 15.67
N THR A 107 14.81 -9.39 16.06
CA THR A 107 14.53 -10.66 15.37
C THR A 107 13.09 -11.09 15.62
N VAL A 108 12.33 -11.35 14.55
CA VAL A 108 10.96 -11.86 14.62
C VAL A 108 10.97 -13.35 14.31
N LYS A 109 10.34 -14.17 15.16
CA LYS A 109 10.16 -15.61 14.90
C LYS A 109 9.07 -15.80 13.84
N MET A 110 9.32 -16.65 12.85
CA MET A 110 8.34 -17.01 11.83
C MET A 110 7.20 -17.84 12.43
N MET A 111 5.99 -17.70 11.87
CA MET A 111 4.78 -18.45 12.29
C MET A 111 4.50 -19.62 11.33
N TYR A 112 3.83 -20.67 11.82
CA TYR A 112 3.37 -21.82 11.04
C TYR A 112 1.85 -21.99 11.19
N GLN A 113 1.12 -22.09 10.08
CA GLN A 113 -0.34 -22.21 10.05
C GLN A 113 -0.76 -23.26 9.01
N LYS A 114 -1.78 -24.07 9.34
CA LYS A 114 -2.36 -25.09 8.45
C LYS A 114 -3.89 -24.91 8.40
N SER A 115 -4.42 -24.51 7.25
CA SER A 115 -5.85 -24.31 7.01
C SER A 115 -6.14 -24.37 5.50
N THR A 116 -7.42 -24.44 5.13
CA THR A 116 -7.89 -24.24 3.76
C THR A 116 -8.06 -22.74 3.50
N PHE A 117 -7.63 -22.28 2.32
CA PHE A 117 -7.63 -20.87 1.93
C PHE A 117 -8.08 -20.70 0.48
N PRO A 118 -8.68 -19.55 0.12
CA PRO A 118 -8.94 -19.20 -1.27
C PRO A 118 -7.63 -19.18 -2.08
N PHE A 119 -7.61 -19.96 -3.16
CA PHE A 119 -6.46 -20.12 -4.04
C PHE A 119 -6.93 -20.07 -5.50
N GLY A 120 -6.20 -19.35 -6.33
CA GLY A 120 -6.52 -19.18 -7.75
C GLY A 120 -5.29 -18.99 -8.61
N TYR A 121 -5.52 -18.82 -9.90
CA TYR A 121 -4.49 -18.53 -10.88
C TYR A 121 -4.91 -17.35 -11.75
N ILE A 122 -3.98 -16.42 -11.99
CA ILE A 122 -4.17 -15.25 -12.84
C ILE A 122 -3.35 -15.47 -14.12
N GLU A 123 -4.03 -15.88 -15.18
CA GLU A 123 -3.43 -16.19 -16.49
C GLU A 123 -2.64 -15.01 -17.06
N ASP A 124 -3.20 -13.80 -17.01
CA ASP A 124 -2.57 -12.58 -17.55
C ASP A 124 -1.21 -12.26 -16.91
N LEU A 125 -1.06 -12.63 -15.64
CA LEU A 125 0.14 -12.40 -14.84
C LEU A 125 1.02 -13.65 -14.73
N LYS A 126 0.56 -14.80 -15.22
CA LYS A 126 1.15 -16.12 -14.98
C LYS A 126 1.52 -16.34 -13.51
N CYS A 127 0.58 -16.06 -12.61
CA CYS A 127 0.83 -16.15 -11.19
C CYS A 127 -0.28 -16.86 -10.43
N ARG A 128 0.13 -17.59 -9.41
CA ARG A 128 -0.77 -18.17 -8.40
C ARG A 128 -1.10 -17.09 -7.38
N VAL A 129 -2.36 -16.99 -7.02
CA VAL A 129 -2.86 -16.06 -6.00
C VAL A 129 -3.41 -16.85 -4.82
N LEU A 130 -3.02 -16.45 -3.62
CA LEU A 130 -3.49 -16.99 -2.35
C LEU A 130 -3.98 -15.83 -1.48
N GLU A 131 -5.21 -15.94 -0.98
CA GLU A 131 -5.75 -14.99 -0.02
C GLU A 131 -5.78 -15.60 1.38
N LEU A 132 -5.21 -14.88 2.34
CA LEU A 132 -5.17 -15.27 3.75
C LEU A 132 -6.01 -14.25 4.54
N PRO A 133 -7.30 -14.53 4.81
CA PRO A 133 -8.13 -13.65 5.61
C PRO A 133 -7.64 -13.63 7.07
N TYR A 134 -7.55 -12.43 7.64
CA TYR A 134 -7.32 -12.25 9.07
C TYR A 134 -8.61 -12.46 9.86
N GLN A 135 -8.48 -12.57 11.18
CA GLN A 135 -9.63 -12.63 12.07
C GLN A 135 -10.56 -11.44 11.80
N GLY A 136 -11.86 -11.69 11.73
CA GLY A 136 -12.88 -10.67 11.45
C GLY A 136 -13.22 -10.47 9.98
N TRP A 137 -12.43 -11.03 9.04
CA TRP A 137 -12.69 -10.98 7.59
C TRP A 137 -12.67 -9.58 6.96
N ASP A 138 -12.39 -8.53 7.75
CA ASP A 138 -12.25 -7.15 7.28
C ASP A 138 -10.90 -6.89 6.57
N LEU A 139 -9.91 -7.75 6.79
CA LEU A 139 -8.56 -7.65 6.23
C LEU A 139 -8.09 -9.00 5.73
N SER A 140 -7.37 -9.01 4.60
CA SER A 140 -6.69 -10.20 4.09
C SER A 140 -5.28 -9.86 3.62
N MET A 141 -4.40 -10.86 3.67
CA MET A 141 -3.10 -10.82 3.01
C MET A 141 -3.23 -11.57 1.69
N VAL A 142 -2.92 -10.87 0.59
CA VAL A 142 -2.87 -11.48 -0.73
C VAL A 142 -1.43 -11.77 -1.10
N ILE A 143 -1.15 -13.02 -1.43
CA ILE A 143 0.16 -13.50 -1.87
C ILE A 143 0.06 -13.81 -3.36
N LEU A 144 0.88 -13.14 -4.16
CA LEU A 144 1.05 -13.39 -5.58
C LEU A 144 2.38 -14.09 -5.79
N LEU A 145 2.33 -15.30 -6.35
CA LEU A 145 3.51 -16.11 -6.64
C LEU A 145 3.58 -16.38 -8.15
N PRO A 146 4.48 -15.70 -8.89
CA PRO A 146 4.67 -15.99 -10.31
C PRO A 146 5.15 -17.42 -10.53
N ASP A 147 4.85 -17.98 -11.70
CA ASP A 147 5.31 -19.33 -12.06
C ASP A 147 6.81 -19.37 -12.32
N ASP A 148 7.33 -18.33 -12.97
CA ASP A 148 8.75 -18.13 -13.24
C ASP A 148 9.15 -16.67 -13.02
N ILE A 149 10.41 -16.48 -12.65
CA ILE A 149 11.03 -15.16 -12.56
C ILE A 149 11.63 -14.86 -13.96
N GLU A 150 10.77 -14.56 -14.93
CA GLU A 150 11.17 -14.27 -16.32
C GLU A 150 11.93 -12.93 -16.45
N ASP A 151 11.83 -12.03 -15.46
CA ASP A 151 12.59 -10.78 -15.38
C ASP A 151 13.65 -10.84 -14.27
N GLU A 152 14.76 -10.10 -14.38
CA GLU A 152 15.86 -10.10 -13.40
C GLU A 152 15.47 -9.64 -11.97
N ALA A 153 14.18 -9.52 -11.62
CA ALA A 153 13.71 -8.94 -10.37
C ALA A 153 12.67 -9.81 -9.61
N THR A 154 11.45 -9.99 -10.13
CA THR A 154 10.30 -10.43 -9.27
C THR A 154 9.11 -11.07 -10.00
N GLY A 155 9.02 -11.05 -11.34
CA GLY A 155 7.82 -11.45 -12.09
C GLY A 155 6.64 -10.46 -11.99
N LEU A 156 6.81 -9.32 -11.30
CA LEU A 156 5.72 -8.37 -10.99
C LEU A 156 5.65 -7.17 -11.96
N LYS A 157 6.45 -7.11 -13.04
CA LYS A 157 6.42 -6.00 -14.00
C LYS A 157 5.03 -5.73 -14.60
N LYS A 158 4.25 -6.79 -14.83
CA LYS A 158 2.92 -6.70 -15.46
C LYS A 158 1.80 -6.35 -14.48
N VAL A 159 2.07 -6.30 -13.18
CA VAL A 159 1.05 -5.99 -12.16
C VAL A 159 0.64 -4.53 -12.31
N THR A 160 -0.66 -4.30 -12.52
CA THR A 160 -1.27 -2.97 -12.56
C THR A 160 -2.41 -2.88 -11.55
N ALA A 161 -2.79 -1.66 -11.15
CA ALA A 161 -3.93 -1.47 -10.25
C ALA A 161 -5.23 -2.08 -10.79
N PRO A 162 -5.62 -1.90 -12.08
CA PRO A 162 -6.77 -2.58 -12.65
C PRO A 162 -6.69 -4.11 -12.57
N THR A 163 -5.53 -4.70 -12.87
CA THR A 163 -5.37 -6.17 -12.82
C THR A 163 -5.53 -6.70 -11.40
N LEU A 164 -4.99 -5.99 -10.40
CA LEU A 164 -5.16 -6.36 -9.00
C LEU A 164 -6.63 -6.27 -8.57
N MET A 165 -7.31 -5.18 -8.91
CA MET A 165 -8.71 -4.97 -8.52
C MET A 165 -9.69 -5.94 -9.18
N LEU A 166 -9.37 -6.46 -10.37
CA LEU A 166 -10.22 -7.44 -11.04
C LEU A 166 -10.16 -8.82 -10.36
N HIS A 167 -8.99 -9.20 -9.83
CA HIS A 167 -8.72 -10.54 -9.33
C HIS A 167 -8.70 -10.63 -7.80
N VAL A 168 -8.65 -9.50 -7.11
CA VAL A 168 -8.71 -9.39 -5.66
C VAL A 168 -10.01 -8.66 -5.30
N SER A 169 -10.98 -9.41 -4.80
CA SER A 169 -12.26 -8.86 -4.36
C SER A 169 -12.04 -7.99 -3.11
N PHE A 170 -12.48 -6.74 -3.16
CA PHE A 170 -12.63 -5.83 -2.00
C PHE A 170 -14.10 -5.77 -1.57
#